data_AF-A0A2N8HBD7-F1
#
_entry.id   AF-A0A2N8HBD7-F1
#
_cell.length_a   1.000
_cell.length_b   1.000
_cell.length_c   1.000
_cell.angle_alpha   90.00
_cell.angle_beta   90.00
_cell.angle_gamma   90.00
#
_symmetry.space_group_name_H-M   'P 1'
#
loop_
_entity.id
_entity.type
_entity.pdbx_description
1 polymer ?
#
loop_
_entity_poly.entity_id
_entity_poly.type
_entity_poly.pdbx_seq_one_letter_code
_entity_poly.pdbx_strand_id
1 'polypeptide(L)'
;MALVSCDGGKKPDQTGETPAPAEQQIPKTPGEKMLAVLVLIQDQATANAHAEEVKELAAALPKDISNEEGVNIANELMRLGSRECYGSLSLEDALKEIKLDSGEYTGSVPLDVDAFEPTPEEP
;
A
#
# COMPACT_ATOMS: atom_id res chain seq x y z
N MET A 1 50.67 15.84 -7.24
CA MET A 1 49.34 16.38 -6.89
C MET A 1 49.32 16.58 -5.39
N ALA A 2 49.23 17.84 -4.95
CA ALA A 2 49.25 18.20 -3.54
C ALA A 2 47.92 17.84 -2.88
N LEU A 3 48.00 17.15 -1.75
CA LEU A 3 46.85 16.75 -0.93
C LEU A 3 46.59 17.91 0.04
N VAL A 4 45.59 18.74 -0.23
CA VAL A 4 45.16 19.77 0.72
C VAL A 4 44.17 19.12 1.69
N SER A 5 44.53 19.26 2.96
CA SER A 5 43.81 18.88 4.17
C SER A 5 42.59 19.78 4.37
N CYS A 6 41.44 19.17 4.67
CA CYS A 6 40.32 19.84 5.32
C CYS A 6 39.96 19.04 6.58
N ASP A 7 40.58 19.42 7.70
CA ASP A 7 40.11 19.10 9.04
C ASP A 7 39.15 20.22 9.49
N GLY A 8 37.99 19.85 10.03
CA GLY A 8 37.10 20.79 10.72
C GLY A 8 35.63 20.51 10.53
N GLY A 9 35.05 19.72 11.42
CA GLY A 9 33.58 19.58 11.48
C GLY A 9 33.10 18.55 12.49
N LYS A 10 32.96 19.00 13.74
CA LYS A 10 32.32 18.33 14.89
C LYS A 10 31.18 17.39 14.46
N LYS A 11 31.29 16.09 14.73
CA LYS A 11 30.15 15.16 14.66
C LYS A 11 29.11 15.63 15.68
N PRO A 12 27.86 15.94 15.30
CA PRO A 12 26.78 15.80 16.25
C PRO A 12 26.72 14.31 16.60
N ASP A 13 26.71 14.05 17.91
CA ASP A 13 26.38 12.75 18.47
C ASP A 13 25.02 12.37 17.88
N GLN A 14 25.04 11.50 16.86
CA GLN A 14 23.84 10.83 16.42
C GLN A 14 23.51 9.87 17.54
N THR A 15 22.79 10.38 18.54
CA THR A 15 21.96 9.59 19.41
C THR A 15 21.30 8.57 18.51
N GLY A 16 21.68 7.32 18.68
CA GLY A 16 21.13 6.21 17.93
C GLY A 16 19.64 6.14 18.20
N GLU A 17 18.86 6.86 17.42
CA GLU A 17 17.49 6.49 17.12
C GLU A 17 17.61 5.22 16.29
N THR A 18 17.80 4.12 17.03
CA THR A 18 17.31 2.81 16.63
C THR A 18 15.91 3.09 16.07
N PRO A 19 15.64 2.81 14.78
CA PRO A 19 14.27 2.93 14.29
C PRO A 19 13.45 2.09 15.26
N ALA A 20 12.47 2.72 15.92
CA ALA A 20 11.57 2.01 16.81
C ALA A 20 11.16 0.73 16.09
N PRO A 21 11.30 -0.47 16.72
CA PRO A 21 10.84 -1.68 16.07
C PRO A 21 9.41 -1.39 15.69
N ALA A 22 9.10 -1.39 14.39
CA ALA A 22 7.74 -1.23 13.94
C ALA A 22 6.95 -2.25 14.75
N GLU A 23 6.13 -1.79 15.70
CA GLU A 23 5.22 -2.67 16.40
C GLU A 23 4.50 -3.39 15.28
N GLN A 24 4.77 -4.69 15.13
CA GLN A 24 4.06 -5.51 14.18
C GLN A 24 2.62 -5.44 14.66
N GLN A 25 1.86 -4.52 14.08
CA GLN A 25 0.48 -4.28 14.45
C GLN A 25 -0.21 -5.58 14.13
N ILE A 26 -0.60 -6.31 15.18
CA ILE A 26 -1.33 -7.55 15.04
C ILE A 26 -2.59 -7.18 14.26
N PRO A 27 -2.83 -7.74 13.07
CA PRO A 27 -4.00 -7.41 12.27
C PRO A 27 -5.28 -7.67 13.08
N LYS A 28 -6.03 -6.62 13.37
CA LYS A 28 -7.20 -6.65 14.26
C LYS A 28 -8.48 -6.81 13.46
N THR A 29 -8.55 -6.24 12.28
CA THR A 29 -9.72 -6.30 11.40
C THR A 29 -9.59 -7.39 10.32
N PRO A 30 -10.70 -7.85 9.71
CA PRO A 30 -10.64 -8.72 8.55
C PRO A 30 -9.86 -8.11 7.37
N GLY A 31 -9.96 -6.79 7.17
CA GLY A 31 -9.25 -6.07 6.12
C GLY A 31 -7.73 -6.05 6.34
N GLU A 32 -7.28 -5.77 7.56
CA GLU A 32 -5.87 -5.82 7.94
C GLU A 32 -5.30 -7.24 7.80
N LYS A 33 -6.07 -8.28 8.13
CA LYS A 33 -5.65 -9.68 7.95
C LYS A 33 -5.46 -10.04 6.49
N MET A 34 -6.43 -9.68 5.63
CA MET A 34 -6.29 -9.84 4.19
C MET A 34 -5.04 -9.14 3.68
N LEU A 35 -4.84 -7.87 4.06
CA LEU A 35 -3.67 -7.11 3.65
C LEU A 35 -2.36 -7.76 4.09
N ALA A 36 -2.29 -8.24 5.33
CA ALA A 36 -1.11 -8.92 5.86
C ALA A 36 -0.74 -10.16 5.03
N VAL A 37 -1.72 -10.97 4.64
CA VAL A 37 -1.49 -12.16 3.80
C VAL A 37 -1.06 -11.78 2.38
N LEU A 38 -1.72 -10.79 1.77
CA LEU A 38 -1.37 -10.33 0.42
C LEU A 38 0.07 -9.80 0.33
N VAL A 39 0.56 -9.14 1.39
CA VAL A 39 1.96 -8.65 1.47
C VAL A 39 2.97 -9.81 1.54
N LEU A 40 2.60 -10.97 2.09
CA LEU A 40 3.50 -12.13 2.16
C LEU A 40 3.69 -12.84 0.81
N ILE A 41 2.76 -12.67 -0.12
CA ILE A 41 2.83 -13.31 -1.44
C ILE A 41 3.83 -12.55 -2.31
N GLN A 42 4.99 -13.18 -2.55
CA GLN A 42 6.09 -12.60 -3.34
C GLN A 42 6.39 -13.40 -4.61
N ASP A 43 6.07 -14.69 -4.61
CA ASP A 43 6.38 -15.64 -5.66
C ASP A 43 5.24 -16.67 -5.81
N GLN A 44 5.36 -17.56 -6.81
CA GLN A 44 4.36 -18.59 -7.06
C GLN A 44 4.21 -19.60 -5.90
N ALA A 45 5.30 -19.91 -5.17
CA ALA A 45 5.26 -20.88 -4.08
C ALA A 45 4.45 -20.34 -2.89
N THR A 46 4.71 -19.09 -2.51
CA THR A 46 3.96 -18.35 -1.49
C THR A 46 2.51 -18.09 -1.93
N ALA A 47 2.27 -17.79 -3.21
CA ALA A 47 0.92 -17.69 -3.77
C ALA A 47 0.10 -18.97 -3.57
N ASN A 48 0.68 -20.13 -3.90
CA ASN A 48 0.02 -21.42 -3.71
C ASN A 48 -0.20 -21.75 -2.22
N ALA A 49 0.77 -21.43 -1.36
CA ALA A 49 0.68 -21.70 0.07
C ALA A 49 -0.43 -20.90 0.76
N HIS A 50 -0.67 -19.66 0.32
CA HIS A 50 -1.64 -18.75 0.93
C HIS A 50 -2.97 -18.65 0.18
N ALA A 51 -3.15 -19.33 -0.96
CA ALA A 51 -4.36 -19.23 -1.77
C ALA A 51 -5.66 -19.54 -0.99
N GLU A 52 -5.65 -20.60 -0.17
CA GLU A 52 -6.84 -20.96 0.62
C GLU A 52 -7.11 -19.95 1.73
N GLU A 53 -6.06 -19.42 2.37
CA GLU A 53 -6.19 -18.37 3.39
C GLU A 53 -6.76 -17.07 2.77
N VAL A 54 -6.30 -16.68 1.58
CA VAL A 54 -6.86 -15.54 0.84
C VAL A 54 -8.34 -15.79 0.53
N LYS A 55 -8.72 -17.00 0.12
CA LYS A 55 -10.11 -17.34 -0.18
C LYS A 55 -11.00 -17.28 1.06
N GLU A 56 -10.55 -17.82 2.19
CA GLU A 56 -11.26 -17.77 3.46
C GLU A 56 -11.43 -16.32 3.94
N LEU A 57 -10.37 -15.52 3.85
CA LEU A 57 -10.41 -14.11 4.22
C LEU A 57 -11.32 -13.33 3.27
N ALA A 58 -11.31 -13.61 1.97
CA ALA A 58 -12.19 -12.96 0.99
C ALA A 58 -13.66 -13.22 1.31
N ALA A 59 -14.01 -14.45 1.69
CA ALA A 59 -15.36 -14.81 2.12
C ALA A 59 -15.75 -14.16 3.47
N ALA A 60 -14.78 -13.88 4.33
CA ALA A 60 -14.98 -13.26 5.64
C ALA A 60 -14.91 -11.72 5.61
N LEU A 61 -14.55 -11.10 4.48
CA LEU A 61 -14.49 -9.65 4.35
C LEU A 61 -15.92 -9.05 4.51
N PRO A 62 -16.10 -8.08 5.42
CA PRO A 62 -17.37 -7.39 5.55
C PRO A 62 -17.68 -6.59 4.29
N LYS A 63 -18.97 -6.50 3.93
CA LYS A 63 -19.41 -5.70 2.77
C LYS A 63 -19.20 -4.20 2.99
N ASP A 64 -19.25 -3.77 4.24
CA ASP A 64 -19.11 -2.42 4.74
C ASP A 64 -17.70 -2.19 5.34
N ILE A 65 -16.67 -2.72 4.69
CA ILE A 65 -15.28 -2.42 5.05
C ILE A 65 -15.02 -0.90 5.01
N SER A 66 -14.15 -0.40 5.89
CA SER A 66 -13.79 1.01 5.88
C SER A 66 -13.11 1.40 4.56
N ASN A 67 -13.31 2.65 4.12
CA ASN A 67 -12.69 3.16 2.89
C ASN A 67 -11.16 3.02 2.91
N GLU A 68 -10.53 3.27 4.07
CA GLU A 68 -9.08 3.16 4.23
C GLU A 68 -8.60 1.72 3.98
N GLU A 69 -9.23 0.73 4.61
CA GLU A 69 -8.87 -0.67 4.41
C GLU A 69 -9.18 -1.15 2.99
N GLY A 70 -10.33 -0.74 2.42
CA GLY A 70 -10.68 -1.07 1.05
C GLY A 70 -9.65 -0.56 0.05
N VAL A 71 -9.21 0.71 0.21
CA VAL A 71 -8.15 1.30 -0.61
C VAL A 71 -6.81 0.58 -0.40
N ASN A 72 -6.46 0.23 0.83
CA ASN A 72 -5.21 -0.49 1.12
C ASN A 72 -5.17 -1.87 0.46
N ILE A 73 -6.27 -2.63 0.53
CA ILE A 73 -6.39 -3.93 -0.14
C ILE A 73 -6.32 -3.75 -1.66
N ALA A 74 -7.07 -2.80 -2.22
CA ALA A 74 -7.05 -2.53 -3.66
C ALA A 74 -5.64 -2.16 -4.17
N ASN A 75 -4.93 -1.30 -3.43
CA ASN A 75 -3.55 -0.93 -3.75
C ASN A 75 -2.61 -2.13 -3.71
N GLU A 76 -2.79 -3.01 -2.73
CA GLU A 76 -1.96 -4.20 -2.62
C GLU A 76 -2.26 -5.23 -3.72
N LEU A 77 -3.52 -5.37 -4.13
CA LEU A 77 -3.91 -6.21 -5.28
C LEU A 77 -3.26 -5.71 -6.58
N MET A 78 -3.21 -4.40 -6.80
CA MET A 78 -2.50 -3.82 -7.95
C MET A 78 -1.00 -4.12 -7.92
N ARG A 79 -0.37 -4.05 -6.73
CA ARG A 79 1.05 -4.39 -6.55
C ARG A 79 1.31 -5.87 -6.73
N LEU A 80 0.42 -6.74 -6.24
CA LEU A 80 0.49 -8.19 -6.39
C LEU A 80 0.55 -8.57 -7.87
N GLY A 81 -0.26 -7.91 -8.71
CA GLY A 81 -0.23 -8.06 -10.16
C GLY A 81 1.07 -7.59 -10.83
N SER A 82 2.07 -7.10 -10.09
CA SER A 82 3.42 -6.80 -10.60
C SER A 82 4.50 -7.75 -10.06
N ARG A 83 4.15 -8.70 -9.19
CA ARG A 83 5.08 -9.67 -8.59
C ARG A 83 5.21 -10.93 -9.42
N GLU A 84 6.24 -11.73 -9.17
CA GLU A 84 6.45 -13.03 -9.81
C GLU A 84 5.57 -14.14 -9.22
N CYS A 85 4.31 -13.83 -8.90
CA CYS A 85 3.34 -14.75 -8.31
C CYS A 85 2.37 -15.37 -9.34
N TYR A 86 2.59 -15.13 -10.63
CA TYR A 86 1.80 -15.70 -11.72
C TYR A 86 1.84 -17.23 -11.75
N GLY A 87 0.76 -17.86 -12.24
CA GLY A 87 0.67 -19.31 -12.41
C GLY A 87 0.09 -20.07 -11.20
N SER A 88 -0.38 -19.37 -10.18
CA SER A 88 -1.21 -19.96 -9.12
C SER A 88 -2.69 -19.84 -9.48
N LEU A 89 -3.26 -20.89 -10.08
CA LEU A 89 -4.70 -20.93 -10.40
C LEU A 89 -5.57 -20.78 -9.14
N SER A 90 -5.12 -21.35 -8.01
CA SER A 90 -5.84 -21.26 -6.74
C SER A 90 -5.88 -19.82 -6.21
N LEU A 91 -4.78 -19.07 -6.31
CA LEU A 91 -4.78 -17.67 -5.93
C LEU A 91 -5.65 -16.84 -6.89
N GLU A 92 -5.55 -17.06 -8.20
CA GLU A 92 -6.40 -16.38 -9.18
C GLU A 92 -7.89 -16.57 -8.92
N ASP A 93 -8.31 -17.77 -8.52
CA ASP A 93 -9.69 -18.04 -8.15
C ASP A 93 -10.06 -17.37 -6.81
N ALA A 94 -9.18 -17.39 -5.81
CA ALA A 94 -9.41 -16.72 -4.53
C ALA A 94 -9.59 -15.20 -4.68
N LEU A 95 -8.79 -14.56 -5.54
CA LEU A 95 -8.84 -13.12 -5.77
C LEU A 95 -10.17 -12.66 -6.40
N LYS A 96 -10.85 -13.52 -7.18
CA LYS A 96 -12.17 -13.21 -7.77
C LYS A 96 -13.28 -13.08 -6.72
N GLU A 97 -13.10 -13.70 -5.56
CA GLU A 97 -14.08 -13.66 -4.47
C GLU A 97 -13.99 -12.36 -3.66
N ILE A 98 -12.91 -11.59 -3.81
CA ILE A 98 -12.74 -10.30 -3.11
C ILE A 98 -13.69 -9.28 -3.73
N LYS A 99 -14.68 -8.83 -2.95
CA LYS A 99 -15.63 -7.79 -3.32
C LYS A 99 -15.37 -6.55 -2.48
N LEU A 100 -14.66 -5.58 -3.05
CA LEU A 100 -14.49 -4.27 -2.47
C LEU A 100 -15.56 -3.35 -3.05
N ASP A 101 -16.41 -2.80 -2.19
CA ASP A 101 -17.22 -1.65 -2.57
C ASP A 101 -16.27 -0.46 -2.67
N SER A 102 -15.92 -0.07 -3.90
CA SER A 102 -15.03 1.08 -4.13
C SER A 102 -15.70 2.41 -3.78
N GLY A 103 -16.96 2.38 -3.36
CA GLY A 103 -17.79 3.55 -3.14
C GLY A 103 -18.15 4.18 -4.48
N GLU A 104 -19.38 4.64 -4.61
CA GLU A 104 -19.71 5.52 -5.72
C GLU A 104 -18.95 6.84 -5.53
N TYR A 105 -18.03 7.15 -6.45
CA TYR A 105 -17.41 8.47 -6.48
C TYR A 105 -18.48 9.50 -6.84
N THR A 106 -19.04 10.20 -5.85
CA THR A 106 -20.09 11.22 -6.03
C THR A 106 -19.57 12.54 -6.63
N GLY A 107 -18.29 12.58 -7.03
CA GLY A 107 -17.83 13.46 -8.09
C GLY A 107 -17.93 14.96 -7.86
N SER A 108 -17.85 15.43 -6.61
CA SER A 108 -17.69 16.86 -6.35
C SER A 108 -16.31 17.12 -5.78
N VAL A 109 -15.29 17.10 -6.64
CA VAL A 109 -14.12 17.93 -6.38
C VAL A 109 -14.59 19.35 -6.67
N PRO A 110 -14.67 20.26 -5.68
CA PRO A 110 -14.80 21.67 -5.99
C PRO A 110 -13.54 22.04 -6.77
N LEU A 111 -13.67 22.16 -8.09
CA LEU A 111 -12.69 22.89 -8.87
C LEU A 111 -12.88 24.33 -8.44
N ASP A 112 -11.95 24.87 -7.66
CA ASP A 112 -11.83 26.30 -7.45
C ASP A 112 -11.41 26.93 -8.79
N VAL A 113 -12.36 27.02 -9.73
CA VAL A 113 -12.16 27.60 -11.08
C VAL A 113 -11.89 29.11 -10.99
N ASP A 114 -12.10 29.72 -9.82
CA ASP A 114 -11.89 31.13 -9.56
C ASP A 114 -10.43 31.50 -9.20
N ALA A 115 -9.54 30.52 -9.01
CA ALA A 115 -8.13 30.80 -8.64
C ALA A 115 -7.20 31.06 -9.83
N PHE A 116 -7.69 30.91 -11.07
CA PHE A 116 -6.95 31.30 -12.27
C PHE A 116 -7.27 32.77 -12.61
N GLU A 117 -6.68 33.70 -11.87
CA GLU A 117 -6.64 35.09 -12.30
C GLU A 117 -5.80 35.18 -13.59
N PRO A 118 -6.32 35.76 -14.69
CA PRO A 118 -5.50 35.99 -15.88
C PRO A 118 -4.36 36.95 -15.50
N THR A 119 -3.12 36.52 -15.75
CA THR A 119 -1.97 37.41 -15.61
C THR A 119 -2.17 38.61 -16.55
N PRO A 120 -2.16 39.86 -16.07
CA PRO A 120 -2.35 41.02 -16.93
C PRO A 120 -1.26 41.05 -17.99
N GLU A 121 -1.64 41.24 -19.25
CA GLU A 121 -0.68 41.44 -20.35
C GLU A 121 0.15 42.69 -20.05
N GLU A 122 1.48 42.53 -20.05
CA GLU A 122 2.41 43.64 -19.84
C GLU A 122 2.32 44.65 -21.00
N PRO A 123 2.46 45.96 -20.72
CA PRO A 123 2.26 47.06 -21.69
C PRO A 123 3.34 47.16 -22.77
#